data_AF-A0A0K8U6T4-F1
#
_entry.id   AF-A0A0K8U6T4-F1
#
_cell.length_a   1.000
_cell.length_b   1.000
_cell.length_c   1.000
_cell.angle_alpha   90.00
_cell.angle_beta   90.00
_cell.angle_gamma   90.00
#
_symmetry.space_group_name_H-M   'P 1'
#
loop_
_entity.id
_entity.type
_entity.pdbx_description
1 polymer ?
#
loop_
_entity_poly.entity_id
_entity_poly.type
_entity_poly.pdbx_seq_one_letter_code
_entity_poly.pdbx_strand_id
1 'polypeptide(L)'
;MSAKAISEATGKDILNRFLNVNGASGAAQCRFATVNTETDWSQLTVKNPWLLDTPLVVKPDQLIKRRGKLGLIGVKKNYEQVKEWIGERINKNQKIGNAVGKLRNFIIEPFLPHDESEEMYVCIYSHRSADTILFYHQGGVDIGDVDAKALKLDVLVNKETSVEEITTKLLVHVADVATKKRIATFIYALYKAYVDLYFTYLEINPLVVTKTSMYILDLAAKLDSTADFICRPKWGDVDYPPPFGRDAYPEEAYISDLDAKSGASLKLTILNRNGRIWTMVAGGGASVIYSDTICDLGGASELANYGEYSGAPSEQQTYEYAKTILTLMTSSPKHPEGKVLITGGGIANFTNVAATFRGIITALREFQPKLVEHNVSIFVRRAGPNYQEGLRKMREFGSTLGIPLHVFGPETHMTAICGMALGKRPIPQTTAAEFSTANFLLPGGQQAQSELKTSETVVSNNGDDSFANDSVPNNVVNVHTRRFFSD
;
A
#
# COMPACT_ATOMS: atom_id res chain seq x y z
N MET A 1 -0.49 4.45 12.10
CA MET A 1 -0.38 3.01 11.84
C MET A 1 -0.41 2.76 10.35
N SER A 2 0.65 2.16 9.82
CA SER A 2 0.71 1.66 8.45
C SER A 2 1.06 0.18 8.54
N ALA A 3 0.02 -0.67 8.54
CA ALA A 3 0.19 -2.11 8.65
C ALA A 3 0.78 -2.66 7.33
N LYS A 4 2.04 -3.06 7.34
CA LYS A 4 2.74 -3.63 6.18
C LYS A 4 2.97 -5.12 6.37
N ALA A 5 2.67 -5.90 5.33
CA ALA A 5 2.94 -7.33 5.32
C ALA A 5 4.45 -7.59 5.26
N ILE A 6 4.88 -8.65 5.94
CA ILE A 6 6.25 -9.15 5.92
C ILE A 6 6.28 -10.54 5.30
N SER A 7 7.45 -10.95 4.81
CA SER A 7 7.66 -12.32 4.33
C SER A 7 7.49 -13.33 5.47
N GLU A 8 7.17 -14.57 5.11
CA GLU A 8 7.09 -15.67 6.08
C GLU A 8 8.44 -15.88 6.78
N ALA A 9 9.55 -15.84 6.02
CA ALA A 9 10.89 -15.96 6.56
C ALA A 9 11.19 -14.86 7.60
N THR A 10 10.84 -13.60 7.30
CA THR A 10 11.01 -12.47 8.24
C THR A 10 10.19 -12.68 9.52
N GLY A 11 8.93 -13.09 9.39
CA GLY A 11 8.08 -13.34 10.56
C GLY A 11 8.61 -14.49 11.43
N LYS A 12 9.06 -15.59 10.80
CA LYS A 12 9.63 -16.75 11.48
C LYS A 12 10.95 -16.42 12.17
N ASP A 13 11.80 -15.60 11.55
CA ASP A 13 13.03 -15.09 12.18
C ASP A 13 12.73 -14.28 13.45
N ILE A 14 11.79 -13.33 13.35
CA ILE A 14 11.38 -12.51 14.50
C ILE A 14 10.82 -13.40 15.61
N LEU A 15 9.93 -14.35 15.31
CA LEU A 15 9.39 -15.25 16.32
C LEU A 15 10.47 -16.18 16.91
N ASN A 16 11.42 -16.68 16.13
CA ASN A 16 12.54 -17.46 16.66
C ASN A 16 13.33 -16.69 17.73
N ARG A 17 13.52 -15.38 17.54
CA ARG A 17 14.29 -14.53 18.46
C ARG A 17 13.52 -14.16 19.74
N PHE A 18 12.20 -14.06 19.68
CA PHE A 18 11.41 -13.45 20.77
C PHE A 18 10.25 -14.30 21.33
N LEU A 19 9.79 -15.34 20.64
CA LEU A 19 8.64 -16.14 21.08
C LEU A 19 9.03 -17.20 22.13
N ASN A 20 10.19 -17.83 21.99
CA ASN A 20 10.60 -18.94 22.85
C ASN A 20 11.80 -18.59 23.75
N VAL A 21 11.84 -17.36 24.25
CA VAL A 21 12.87 -16.93 25.21
C VAL A 21 12.83 -17.87 26.42
N ASN A 22 13.96 -18.51 26.71
CA ASN A 22 14.13 -19.50 27.79
C ASN A 22 13.24 -20.76 27.68
N GLY A 23 12.76 -21.12 26.49
CA GLY A 23 11.93 -22.32 26.29
C GLY A 23 10.48 -22.20 26.78
N ALA A 24 10.06 -20.99 27.16
CA ALA A 24 8.80 -20.75 27.86
C ALA A 24 7.53 -21.03 27.02
N SER A 25 7.60 -20.95 25.69
CA SER A 25 6.42 -21.15 24.83
C SER A 25 6.28 -22.58 24.30
N GLY A 26 7.32 -23.41 24.38
CA GLY A 26 7.33 -24.76 23.80
C GLY A 26 7.34 -24.79 22.26
N ALA A 27 7.55 -23.63 21.62
CA ALA A 27 7.70 -23.52 20.18
C ALA A 27 9.03 -24.11 19.72
N ALA A 28 9.00 -25.01 18.75
CA ALA A 28 10.20 -25.45 18.05
C ALA A 28 10.79 -24.29 17.25
N GLN A 29 12.12 -24.26 17.14
CA GLN A 29 12.79 -23.30 16.29
C GLN A 29 12.40 -23.53 14.82
N CYS A 30 11.93 -22.48 14.15
CA CYS A 30 11.66 -22.48 12.73
C CYS A 30 13.00 -22.52 11.98
N ARG A 31 13.38 -23.69 11.46
CA ARG A 31 14.56 -23.84 10.59
C ARG A 31 14.13 -23.59 9.16
N PHE A 32 14.75 -22.62 8.49
CA PHE A 32 14.46 -22.31 7.11
C PHE A 32 15.69 -21.77 6.37
N ALA A 33 15.65 -21.88 5.04
CA ALA A 33 16.60 -21.28 4.12
C ALA A 33 15.84 -20.50 3.05
N THR A 34 16.24 -19.27 2.77
CA THR A 34 15.65 -18.46 1.70
C THR A 34 16.42 -18.65 0.39
N VAL A 35 15.69 -18.75 -0.72
CA VAL A 35 16.27 -18.87 -2.06
C VAL A 35 15.64 -17.84 -2.98
N ASN A 36 16.49 -17.05 -3.62
CA ASN A 36 16.15 -16.05 -4.61
C ASN A 36 16.97 -16.21 -5.90
N THR A 37 16.81 -15.28 -6.84
CA THR A 37 17.49 -15.32 -8.15
C THR A 37 19.00 -15.19 -8.09
N GLU A 38 19.55 -14.74 -6.97
CA GLU A 38 20.98 -14.49 -6.75
C GLU A 38 21.62 -15.55 -5.83
N THR A 39 20.85 -16.54 -5.39
CA THR A 39 21.30 -17.53 -4.42
C THR A 39 22.34 -18.48 -5.03
N ASP A 40 23.52 -18.51 -4.40
CA ASP A 40 24.53 -19.53 -4.64
C ASP A 40 24.19 -20.81 -3.84
N TRP A 41 23.74 -21.83 -4.57
CA TRP A 41 23.38 -23.14 -4.01
C TRP A 41 24.54 -23.84 -3.29
N SER A 42 25.79 -23.59 -3.69
CA SER A 42 26.96 -24.19 -3.03
C SER A 42 27.18 -23.60 -1.63
N GLN A 43 26.95 -22.29 -1.48
CA GLN A 43 27.03 -21.61 -0.18
C GLN A 43 25.81 -21.88 0.68
N LEU A 44 24.65 -22.13 0.06
CA LEU A 44 23.40 -22.41 0.77
C LEU A 44 23.51 -23.65 1.67
N THR A 45 24.12 -24.73 1.15
CA THR A 45 24.32 -25.99 1.90
C THR A 45 25.42 -25.87 2.96
N VAL A 46 26.44 -25.05 2.75
CA VAL A 46 27.46 -24.75 3.78
C VAL A 46 26.81 -24.03 4.96
N LYS A 47 25.95 -23.03 4.69
CA LYS A 47 25.22 -22.30 5.73
C LYS A 47 24.11 -23.13 6.40
N ASN A 48 23.51 -24.05 5.65
CA ASN A 48 22.39 -24.87 6.09
C ASN A 48 22.61 -26.36 5.79
N PRO A 49 23.53 -27.05 6.52
CA PRO A 49 23.86 -28.45 6.24
C PRO A 49 22.66 -29.39 6.30
N TRP A 50 21.68 -29.08 7.15
CA TRP A 50 20.43 -29.84 7.32
C TRP A 50 19.60 -29.99 6.04
N LEU A 51 19.85 -29.17 5.02
CA LEU A 51 19.22 -29.30 3.70
C LEU A 51 19.53 -30.64 3.03
N LEU A 52 20.68 -31.26 3.35
CA LEU A 52 21.13 -32.49 2.71
C LEU A 52 20.60 -33.75 3.40
N ASP A 53 20.31 -33.66 4.70
CA ASP A 53 20.11 -34.84 5.56
C ASP A 53 18.64 -35.04 5.98
N THR A 54 17.73 -34.13 5.57
CA THR A 54 16.32 -34.19 5.93
C THR A 54 15.42 -34.02 4.71
N PRO A 55 14.25 -34.70 4.66
CA PRO A 55 13.23 -34.36 3.67
C PRO A 55 12.76 -32.92 3.89
N LEU A 56 12.41 -32.24 2.80
CA LEU A 56 12.17 -30.80 2.77
C LEU A 56 10.76 -30.46 2.28
N VAL A 57 10.33 -29.26 2.64
CA VAL A 57 9.20 -28.53 2.07
C VAL A 57 9.75 -27.27 1.41
N VAL A 58 9.25 -26.95 0.20
CA VAL A 58 9.59 -25.72 -0.51
C VAL A 58 8.32 -25.01 -0.95
N LYS A 59 8.26 -23.69 -0.75
CA LYS A 59 7.12 -22.87 -1.15
C LYS A 59 7.56 -21.43 -1.50
N PRO A 60 6.86 -20.72 -2.39
CA PRO A 60 7.12 -19.31 -2.64
C PRO A 60 6.82 -18.47 -1.40
N ASP A 61 7.65 -17.47 -1.15
CA ASP A 61 7.50 -16.52 -0.05
C ASP A 61 7.40 -15.09 -0.59
N GLN A 62 6.22 -14.79 -1.15
CA GLN A 62 5.87 -13.52 -1.80
C GLN A 62 4.42 -13.12 -1.50
N LEU A 63 4.00 -13.30 -0.24
CA LEU A 63 2.65 -12.95 0.23
C LEU A 63 1.50 -13.68 -0.49
N ILE A 64 1.80 -14.81 -1.14
CA ILE A 64 0.80 -15.66 -1.80
C ILE A 64 0.06 -16.46 -0.74
N LYS A 65 -1.27 -16.33 -0.71
CA LYS A 65 -2.14 -17.12 0.15
C LYS A 65 -2.56 -18.42 -0.53
N ARG A 66 -2.97 -19.41 0.27
CA ARG A 66 -3.52 -20.70 -0.21
C ARG A 66 -2.57 -21.45 -1.16
N ARG A 67 -1.25 -21.38 -0.91
CA ARG A 67 -0.19 -21.99 -1.73
C ARG A 67 -0.42 -23.49 -1.99
N GLY A 68 -0.92 -24.22 -0.99
CA GLY A 68 -1.24 -25.65 -1.13
C GLY A 68 -2.30 -25.91 -2.22
N LYS A 69 -3.40 -25.17 -2.20
CA LYS A 69 -4.48 -25.28 -3.21
C LYS A 69 -4.06 -24.82 -4.61
N LEU A 70 -3.01 -23.99 -4.69
CA LEU A 70 -2.43 -23.53 -5.96
C LEU A 70 -1.36 -24.48 -6.52
N GLY A 71 -1.05 -25.59 -5.84
CA GLY A 71 0.05 -26.48 -6.24
C GLY A 71 1.44 -25.83 -6.12
N LEU A 72 1.56 -24.80 -5.28
CA LEU A 72 2.80 -24.03 -5.06
C LEU A 72 3.53 -24.48 -3.79
N ILE A 73 3.41 -25.75 -3.41
CA ILE A 73 4.16 -26.36 -2.31
C ILE A 73 4.75 -27.68 -2.79
N GLY A 74 6.09 -27.79 -2.77
CA GLY A 74 6.78 -29.06 -2.91
C GLY A 74 6.92 -29.70 -1.53
N VAL A 75 6.30 -30.86 -1.32
CA VAL A 75 6.28 -31.55 -0.01
C VAL A 75 7.15 -32.81 -0.07
N LYS A 76 7.88 -33.09 1.02
CA LYS A 76 8.70 -34.30 1.21
C LYS A 76 9.70 -34.52 0.07
N LYS A 77 10.36 -33.45 -0.35
CA LYS A 77 11.39 -33.45 -1.41
C LYS A 77 12.79 -33.61 -0.81
N ASN A 78 13.72 -34.20 -1.53
CA ASN A 78 15.15 -34.07 -1.19
C ASN A 78 15.73 -32.77 -1.76
N TYR A 79 16.98 -32.45 -1.41
CA TYR A 79 17.66 -31.22 -1.85
C TYR A 79 17.66 -31.01 -3.37
N GLU A 80 18.04 -32.04 -4.14
CA GLU A 80 18.10 -31.93 -5.61
C GLU A 80 16.71 -31.73 -6.23
N GLN A 81 15.70 -32.42 -5.70
CA GLN A 81 14.31 -32.22 -6.13
C GLN A 81 13.78 -30.82 -5.79
N VAL A 82 14.20 -30.22 -4.67
CA VAL A 82 13.85 -28.83 -4.34
C VAL A 82 14.48 -27.86 -5.33
N LYS A 83 15.76 -28.07 -5.68
CA LYS A 83 16.48 -27.27 -6.66
C LYS A 83 15.83 -27.33 -8.04
N GLU A 84 15.46 -28.52 -8.50
CA GLU A 84 14.70 -28.72 -9.73
C GLU A 84 13.33 -28.03 -9.67
N TRP A 85 12.57 -28.24 -8.59
CA TRP A 85 11.24 -27.66 -8.41
C TRP A 85 11.26 -26.11 -8.44
N ILE A 86 12.28 -25.49 -7.84
CA ILE A 86 12.51 -24.04 -7.92
C ILE A 86 12.92 -23.63 -9.33
N GLY A 87 13.86 -24.34 -9.97
CA GLY A 87 14.34 -24.03 -11.32
C GLY A 87 13.22 -24.04 -12.37
N GLU A 88 12.23 -24.91 -12.22
CA GLU A 88 11.05 -24.95 -13.07
C GLU A 88 10.13 -23.72 -12.94
N ARG A 89 10.24 -22.94 -11.85
CA ARG A 89 9.26 -21.91 -11.47
C ARG A 89 9.86 -20.52 -11.35
N ILE A 90 11.13 -20.41 -10.95
CA ILE A 90 11.79 -19.13 -10.71
C ILE A 90 11.82 -18.29 -11.99
N ASN A 91 11.53 -16.99 -11.86
CA ASN A 91 11.40 -16.00 -12.93
C ASN A 91 10.33 -16.30 -14.02
N LYS A 92 9.51 -17.34 -13.86
CA LYS A 92 8.38 -17.62 -14.76
C LYS A 92 7.13 -16.90 -14.28
N ASN A 93 6.31 -16.46 -15.24
CA ASN A 93 5.02 -15.83 -14.94
C ASN A 93 4.09 -16.86 -14.29
N GLN A 94 3.43 -16.44 -13.21
CA GLN A 94 2.39 -17.19 -12.52
C GLN A 94 1.15 -16.32 -12.41
N LYS A 95 0.00 -16.91 -12.77
CA LYS A 95 -1.30 -16.26 -12.61
C LYS A 95 -1.95 -16.75 -11.32
N ILE A 96 -2.25 -15.82 -10.42
CA ILE A 96 -2.88 -16.08 -9.14
C ILE A 96 -4.04 -15.10 -8.97
N GLY A 97 -5.27 -15.61 -9.11
CA GLY A 97 -6.46 -14.76 -9.25
C GLY A 97 -6.31 -13.81 -10.45
N ASN A 98 -6.49 -12.51 -10.21
CA ASN A 98 -6.33 -11.46 -11.22
C ASN A 98 -4.88 -10.97 -11.39
N ALA A 99 -3.96 -11.37 -10.49
CA ALA A 99 -2.57 -10.95 -10.53
C ALA A 99 -1.72 -11.88 -11.40
N VAL A 100 -0.83 -11.31 -12.20
CA VAL A 100 0.22 -12.04 -12.91
C VAL A 100 1.56 -11.51 -12.43
N GLY A 101 2.40 -12.39 -11.87
CA GLY A 101 3.71 -12.02 -11.32
C GLY A 101 4.73 -13.14 -11.49
N LYS A 102 6.00 -12.82 -11.29
CA LYS A 102 7.08 -13.81 -11.32
C LYS A 102 7.41 -14.29 -9.92
N LEU A 103 7.66 -15.59 -9.78
CA LEU A 103 8.21 -16.15 -8.55
C LEU A 103 9.72 -15.91 -8.51
N ARG A 104 10.19 -15.19 -7.51
CA ARG A 104 11.60 -14.79 -7.33
C ARG A 104 12.14 -15.12 -5.95
N ASN A 105 11.28 -15.42 -4.97
CA ASN A 105 11.68 -15.72 -3.61
C ASN A 105 10.94 -16.95 -3.09
N PHE A 106 11.69 -17.86 -2.47
CA PHE A 106 11.22 -19.13 -1.95
C PHE A 106 11.77 -19.34 -0.53
N ILE A 107 11.01 -20.08 0.27
CA ILE A 107 11.44 -20.57 1.58
C ILE A 107 11.49 -22.11 1.52
N ILE A 108 12.61 -22.67 1.99
CA ILE A 108 12.84 -24.10 2.15
C ILE A 108 12.87 -24.41 3.65
N GLU A 109 12.15 -25.44 4.07
CA GLU A 109 12.00 -25.83 5.48
C GLU A 109 12.10 -27.35 5.61
N PRO A 110 12.49 -27.90 6.78
CA PRO A 110 12.39 -29.34 7.02
C PRO A 110 10.93 -29.80 6.93
N PHE A 111 10.73 -30.94 6.27
CA PHE A 111 9.46 -31.65 6.31
C PHE A 111 9.26 -32.23 7.71
N LEU A 112 8.09 -31.94 8.29
CA LEU A 112 7.64 -32.52 9.54
C LEU A 112 6.58 -33.59 9.24
N PRO A 113 6.85 -34.88 9.47
CA PRO A 113 5.79 -35.89 9.48
C PRO A 113 4.83 -35.61 10.65
N HIS A 114 3.55 -35.50 10.36
CA HIS A 114 2.49 -35.27 11.34
C HIS A 114 1.15 -35.76 10.79
N ASP A 115 0.19 -36.01 11.67
CA ASP A 115 -1.19 -36.33 11.32
C ASP A 115 -2.05 -35.07 11.22
N GLU A 116 -3.11 -35.09 10.42
CA GLU A 116 -4.05 -33.95 10.29
C GLU A 116 -4.66 -33.55 11.65
N SER A 117 -4.83 -34.50 12.58
CA SER A 117 -5.33 -34.22 13.93
C SER A 117 -4.36 -33.41 14.80
N GLU A 118 -3.09 -33.30 14.39
CA GLU A 118 -2.08 -32.47 15.06
C GLU A 118 -2.07 -31.02 14.51
N GLU A 119 -2.77 -30.74 13.40
CA GLU A 119 -2.88 -29.41 12.82
C GLU A 119 -3.93 -28.56 13.54
N MET A 120 -3.53 -27.38 13.98
CA MET A 120 -4.39 -26.37 14.61
C MET A 120 -4.24 -25.01 13.93
N TYR A 121 -5.12 -24.08 14.27
CA TYR A 121 -5.14 -22.73 13.74
C TYR A 121 -5.05 -21.69 14.86
N VAL A 122 -4.21 -20.68 14.69
CA VAL A 122 -4.15 -19.49 15.55
C VAL A 122 -4.06 -18.24 14.68
N CYS A 123 -4.86 -17.23 14.99
CA CYS A 123 -4.71 -15.90 14.39
C CYS A 123 -4.91 -14.81 15.44
N ILE A 124 -4.15 -13.73 15.33
CA ILE A 124 -4.27 -12.53 16.16
C ILE A 124 -4.35 -11.34 15.21
N TYR A 125 -5.34 -10.48 15.37
CA TYR A 125 -5.45 -9.25 14.59
C TYR A 125 -5.98 -8.09 15.43
N SER A 126 -5.50 -6.89 15.13
CA SER A 126 -5.90 -5.67 15.82
C SER A 126 -7.09 -5.02 15.14
N HIS A 127 -8.01 -4.51 15.95
CA HIS A 127 -9.04 -3.57 15.53
C HIS A 127 -9.11 -2.40 16.52
N ARG A 128 -10.02 -1.44 16.29
CA ARG A 128 -10.04 -0.16 17.02
C ARG A 128 -10.04 -0.29 18.54
N SER A 129 -10.71 -1.31 19.08
CA SER A 129 -11.03 -1.42 20.51
C SER A 129 -10.38 -2.61 21.20
N ALA A 130 -9.78 -3.54 20.45
CA ALA A 130 -9.17 -4.75 20.99
C ALA A 130 -8.22 -5.39 19.97
N ASP A 131 -7.43 -6.33 20.48
CA ASP A 131 -6.84 -7.39 19.68
C ASP A 131 -7.70 -8.65 19.83
N THR A 132 -8.10 -9.27 18.73
CA THR A 132 -8.85 -10.53 18.74
C THR A 132 -7.90 -11.69 18.53
N ILE A 133 -7.94 -12.67 19.43
CA ILE A 133 -7.27 -13.97 19.29
C ILE A 133 -8.31 -14.99 18.81
N LEU A 134 -8.03 -15.62 17.67
CA LEU A 134 -8.78 -16.72 17.09
C LEU A 134 -8.05 -18.05 17.31
N PHE A 135 -8.80 -19.09 17.66
CA PHE A 135 -8.30 -20.46 17.72
C PHE A 135 -9.28 -21.45 17.11
N TYR A 136 -8.76 -22.42 16.36
CA TYR A 136 -9.54 -23.57 15.91
C TYR A 136 -8.70 -24.85 15.96
N HIS A 137 -9.31 -25.93 16.46
CA HIS A 137 -8.63 -27.20 16.76
C HIS A 137 -8.41 -28.10 15.54
N GLN A 138 -8.93 -27.71 14.37
CA GLN A 138 -8.76 -28.40 13.08
C GLN A 138 -8.17 -27.40 12.07
N GLY A 139 -6.84 -27.31 12.04
CA GLY A 139 -6.10 -26.43 11.15
C GLY A 139 -6.02 -26.94 9.71
N GLY A 140 -5.05 -26.41 8.97
CA GLY A 140 -4.65 -26.94 7.68
C GLY A 140 -5.32 -26.27 6.48
N VAL A 141 -5.11 -26.88 5.31
CA VAL A 141 -5.58 -26.38 4.01
C VAL A 141 -7.10 -26.41 3.86
N ASP A 142 -7.79 -27.31 4.58
CA ASP A 142 -9.23 -27.56 4.46
C ASP A 142 -10.07 -27.00 5.63
N ILE A 143 -9.49 -26.06 6.37
CA ILE A 143 -10.15 -25.33 7.46
C ILE A 143 -11.48 -24.65 7.04
N GLY A 144 -11.60 -24.25 5.77
CA GLY A 144 -12.79 -23.60 5.23
C GLY A 144 -12.98 -22.16 5.76
N ASP A 145 -14.22 -21.78 6.07
CA ASP A 145 -14.54 -20.49 6.69
C ASP A 145 -14.18 -20.51 8.19
N VAL A 146 -12.94 -20.13 8.49
CA VAL A 146 -12.42 -20.12 9.85
C VAL A 146 -13.08 -19.03 10.72
N ASP A 147 -13.55 -17.93 10.13
CA ASP A 147 -14.14 -16.83 10.89
C ASP A 147 -15.47 -17.21 11.56
N ALA A 148 -16.19 -18.17 10.95
CA ALA A 148 -17.41 -18.75 11.49
C ALA A 148 -17.16 -19.92 12.46
N LYS A 149 -16.01 -20.59 12.36
CA LYS A 149 -15.69 -21.82 13.11
C LYS A 149 -14.80 -21.61 14.33
N ALA A 150 -13.91 -20.61 14.27
CA ALA A 150 -12.93 -20.35 15.30
C ALA A 150 -13.57 -19.73 16.54
N LEU A 151 -13.07 -20.12 17.69
CA LEU A 151 -13.37 -19.48 18.96
C LEU A 151 -12.58 -18.18 19.05
N LYS A 152 -13.20 -17.16 19.66
CA LYS A 152 -12.68 -15.79 19.69
C LYS A 152 -12.49 -15.30 21.12
N LEU A 153 -11.41 -14.57 21.34
CA LEU A 153 -11.13 -13.87 22.59
C LEU A 153 -10.66 -12.45 22.26
N ASP A 154 -11.45 -11.46 22.65
CA ASP A 154 -11.09 -10.05 22.51
C ASP A 154 -10.32 -9.57 23.74
N VAL A 155 -9.08 -9.13 23.53
CA VAL A 155 -8.26 -8.47 24.55
C VAL A 155 -8.37 -6.97 24.33
N LEU A 156 -9.20 -6.31 25.13
CA LEU A 156 -9.48 -4.88 24.98
C LEU A 156 -8.21 -4.03 25.14
N VAL A 157 -8.20 -2.85 24.52
CA VAL A 157 -7.11 -1.88 24.64
C VAL A 157 -6.78 -1.61 26.12
N ASN A 158 -5.48 -1.63 26.46
CA ASN A 158 -4.94 -1.49 27.81
C ASN A 158 -5.38 -2.59 28.80
N LYS A 159 -5.80 -3.75 28.31
CA LYS A 159 -6.04 -4.96 29.11
C LYS A 159 -5.04 -6.04 28.74
N GLU A 160 -4.86 -6.97 29.66
CA GLU A 160 -4.10 -8.19 29.46
C GLU A 160 -5.07 -9.39 29.50
N THR A 161 -4.68 -10.48 28.85
CA THR A 161 -5.33 -11.79 28.98
C THR A 161 -4.50 -12.69 29.89
N SER A 162 -5.04 -13.83 30.32
CA SER A 162 -4.31 -14.84 31.07
C SER A 162 -4.32 -16.21 30.36
N VAL A 163 -3.41 -17.10 30.77
CA VAL A 163 -3.41 -18.51 30.33
C VAL A 163 -4.74 -19.20 30.66
N GLU A 164 -5.34 -18.88 31.81
CA GLU A 164 -6.63 -19.42 32.24
C GLU A 164 -7.77 -18.95 31.32
N GLU A 165 -7.79 -17.67 30.97
CA GLU A 165 -8.79 -17.11 30.06
C GLU A 165 -8.69 -17.71 28.65
N ILE A 166 -7.47 -17.83 28.13
CA ILE A 166 -7.20 -18.52 26.86
C ILE A 166 -7.68 -19.98 26.93
N THR A 167 -7.35 -20.68 28.02
CA THR A 167 -7.73 -22.09 28.21
C THR A 167 -9.24 -22.28 28.18
N THR A 168 -9.97 -21.42 28.91
CA THR A 168 -11.41 -21.55 29.10
C THR A 168 -12.23 -21.07 27.90
N LYS A 169 -11.77 -20.04 27.18
CA LYS A 169 -12.50 -19.47 26.05
C LYS A 169 -12.12 -20.06 24.70
N LEU A 170 -10.83 -20.34 24.47
CA LEU A 170 -10.33 -20.74 23.15
C LEU A 170 -10.15 -22.26 23.02
N LEU A 171 -9.86 -22.98 24.10
CA LEU A 171 -9.42 -24.39 24.01
C LEU A 171 -10.48 -25.39 24.48
N VAL A 172 -11.77 -25.04 24.40
CA VAL A 172 -12.87 -25.91 24.88
C VAL A 172 -12.94 -27.25 24.15
N HIS A 173 -12.53 -27.30 22.87
CA HIS A 173 -12.55 -28.50 22.03
C HIS A 173 -11.26 -29.33 22.10
N VAL A 174 -10.24 -28.89 22.84
CA VAL A 174 -9.03 -29.69 23.07
C VAL A 174 -9.28 -30.63 24.24
N ALA A 175 -9.26 -31.94 24.02
CA ALA A 175 -9.60 -32.92 25.05
C ALA A 175 -8.48 -33.13 26.08
N ASP A 176 -7.25 -33.31 25.61
CA ASP A 176 -6.11 -33.60 26.49
C ASP A 176 -5.69 -32.38 27.33
N VAL A 177 -5.69 -32.54 28.66
CA VAL A 177 -5.43 -31.46 29.62
C VAL A 177 -3.99 -30.95 29.53
N ALA A 178 -3.02 -31.85 29.34
CA ALA A 178 -1.62 -31.47 29.22
C ALA A 178 -1.37 -30.67 27.93
N THR A 179 -1.90 -31.13 26.81
CA THR A 179 -1.84 -30.46 25.52
C THR A 179 -2.55 -29.11 25.57
N LYS A 180 -3.74 -29.04 26.17
CA LYS A 180 -4.49 -27.79 26.39
C LYS A 180 -3.64 -26.77 27.15
N LYS A 181 -3.00 -27.16 28.26
CA LYS A 181 -2.13 -26.26 29.03
C LYS A 181 -0.96 -25.74 28.19
N ARG A 182 -0.28 -26.61 27.43
CA ARG A 182 0.82 -26.19 26.55
C ARG A 182 0.34 -25.18 25.51
N ILE A 183 -0.74 -25.49 24.79
CA ILE A 183 -1.29 -24.59 23.76
C ILE A 183 -1.65 -23.23 24.37
N ALA A 184 -2.28 -23.21 25.55
CA ALA A 184 -2.61 -21.95 26.22
C ALA A 184 -1.38 -21.12 26.57
N THR A 185 -0.31 -21.76 27.06
CA THR A 185 0.98 -21.11 27.32
C THR A 185 1.61 -20.57 26.03
N PHE A 186 1.55 -21.32 24.93
CA PHE A 186 2.03 -20.87 23.63
C PHE A 186 1.26 -19.67 23.12
N ILE A 187 -0.08 -19.71 23.10
CA ILE A 187 -0.93 -18.60 22.64
C ILE A 187 -0.69 -17.36 23.49
N TYR A 188 -0.56 -17.52 24.81
CA TYR A 188 -0.24 -16.41 25.72
C TYR A 188 1.10 -15.76 25.37
N ALA A 189 2.15 -16.56 25.18
CA ALA A 189 3.47 -16.07 24.77
C ALA A 189 3.44 -15.41 23.38
N LEU A 190 2.68 -15.99 22.45
CA LEU A 190 2.48 -15.46 21.10
C LEU A 190 1.79 -14.10 21.14
N TYR A 191 0.77 -13.93 21.99
CA TYR A 191 0.09 -12.66 22.18
C TYR A 191 1.02 -11.60 22.81
N LYS A 192 1.84 -11.96 23.81
CA LYS A 192 2.84 -11.03 24.36
C LYS A 192 3.84 -10.60 23.28
N ALA A 193 4.35 -11.55 22.48
CA ALA A 193 5.22 -11.24 21.35
C ALA A 193 4.53 -10.34 20.30
N TYR A 194 3.26 -10.62 19.98
CA TYR A 194 2.44 -9.82 19.07
C TYR A 194 2.40 -8.35 19.49
N VAL A 195 2.08 -8.08 20.76
CA VAL A 195 2.01 -6.73 21.34
C VAL A 195 3.40 -6.09 21.41
N ASP A 196 4.40 -6.79 21.98
CA ASP A 196 5.74 -6.26 22.24
C ASP A 196 6.54 -5.92 20.97
N LEU A 197 6.15 -6.52 19.85
CA LEU A 197 6.76 -6.36 18.53
C LEU A 197 5.85 -5.64 17.54
N TYR A 198 4.74 -5.03 18.02
CA TYR A 198 3.86 -4.19 17.20
C TYR A 198 3.36 -4.90 15.91
N PHE A 199 3.01 -6.18 16.05
CA PHE A 199 2.21 -6.85 15.02
C PHE A 199 0.80 -6.26 14.99
N THR A 200 0.20 -6.26 13.80
CA THR A 200 -1.20 -5.84 13.56
C THR A 200 -2.05 -6.98 12.98
N TYR A 201 -1.37 -8.02 12.51
CA TYR A 201 -1.94 -9.28 12.03
C TYR A 201 -0.86 -10.36 12.18
N LEU A 202 -1.22 -11.52 12.70
CA LEU A 202 -0.36 -12.69 12.80
C LEU A 202 -1.22 -13.94 12.73
N GLU A 203 -1.04 -14.74 11.69
CA GLU A 203 -1.77 -15.97 11.44
C GLU A 203 -0.79 -17.14 11.27
N ILE A 204 -1.05 -18.23 11.98
CA ILE A 204 -0.31 -19.49 11.89
C ILE A 204 -1.29 -20.57 11.44
N ASN A 205 -1.10 -21.09 10.23
CA ASN A 205 -1.95 -22.15 9.68
C ASN A 205 -1.21 -23.11 8.71
N PRO A 206 -0.83 -24.32 9.13
CA PRO A 206 -1.13 -24.93 10.43
C PRO A 206 -0.08 -24.61 11.51
N LEU A 207 -0.55 -24.55 12.75
CA LEU A 207 0.24 -24.79 13.96
C LEU A 207 0.20 -26.29 14.24
N VAL A 208 1.31 -27.00 14.09
CA VAL A 208 1.34 -28.44 14.38
C VAL A 208 1.74 -28.66 15.84
N VAL A 209 0.89 -29.37 16.58
CA VAL A 209 1.08 -29.63 18.02
C VAL A 209 1.39 -31.11 18.23
N THR A 210 2.69 -31.44 18.34
CA THR A 210 3.12 -32.81 18.65
C THR A 210 3.23 -33.03 20.16
N LYS A 211 3.48 -34.26 20.59
CA LYS A 211 3.69 -34.61 22.02
C LYS A 211 4.80 -33.81 22.69
N THR A 212 5.80 -33.35 21.94
CA THR A 212 7.00 -32.70 22.50
C THR A 212 7.08 -31.21 22.21
N SER A 213 6.58 -30.74 21.06
CA SER A 213 6.82 -29.37 20.62
C SER A 213 5.70 -28.84 19.73
N MET A 214 5.70 -27.53 19.49
CA MET A 214 4.80 -26.87 18.55
C MET A 214 5.57 -26.31 17.37
N TYR A 215 5.10 -26.57 16.16
CA TYR A 215 5.78 -26.19 14.92
C TYR A 215 4.92 -25.21 14.14
N ILE A 216 5.51 -24.08 13.78
CA ILE A 216 4.89 -23.04 12.96
C ILE A 216 5.16 -23.39 11.50
N LEU A 217 4.27 -24.14 10.86
CA LEU A 217 4.51 -24.58 9.47
C LEU A 217 4.20 -23.50 8.44
N ASP A 218 3.25 -22.61 8.74
CA ASP A 218 2.96 -21.43 7.93
C ASP A 218 2.86 -20.20 8.82
N LEU A 219 3.35 -19.06 8.34
CA LEU A 219 3.18 -17.79 9.03
C LEU A 219 2.84 -16.68 8.04
N ALA A 220 1.81 -15.94 8.39
CA ALA A 220 1.37 -14.75 7.68
C ALA A 220 1.27 -13.59 8.66
N ALA A 221 2.01 -12.51 8.44
CA ALA A 221 2.06 -11.43 9.41
C ALA A 221 2.13 -10.03 8.80
N LYS A 222 1.69 -9.04 9.58
CA LYS A 222 1.85 -7.60 9.31
C LYS A 222 2.39 -6.89 10.55
N LEU A 223 3.33 -5.97 10.34
CA LEU A 223 3.85 -5.07 11.37
C LEU A 223 3.29 -3.66 11.17
N ASP A 224 3.09 -2.91 12.25
CA ASP A 224 2.88 -1.46 12.13
C ASP A 224 4.21 -0.78 11.78
N SER A 225 4.47 -0.51 10.51
CA SER A 225 5.76 0.04 10.08
C SER A 225 6.07 1.42 10.69
N THR A 226 5.09 2.09 11.32
CA THR A 226 5.32 3.36 12.03
C THR A 226 5.97 3.18 13.40
N ALA A 227 5.99 1.95 13.94
CA ALA A 227 6.68 1.60 15.18
C ALA A 227 8.17 1.26 14.97
N ASP A 228 8.72 1.44 13.77
CA ASP A 228 10.14 1.17 13.46
C ASP A 228 11.09 1.83 14.47
N PHE A 229 10.88 3.11 14.79
CA PHE A 229 11.73 3.83 15.75
C PHE A 229 11.74 3.22 17.17
N ILE A 230 10.71 2.46 17.55
CA ILE A 230 10.61 1.73 18.82
C ILE A 230 11.22 0.33 18.67
N CYS A 231 10.86 -0.34 17.58
CA CYS A 231 11.09 -1.77 17.41
C CYS A 231 12.33 -2.12 16.61
N ARG A 232 13.04 -1.17 15.99
CA ARG A 232 14.24 -1.42 15.19
C ARG A 232 15.30 -2.29 15.87
N PRO A 233 15.61 -2.12 17.18
CA PRO A 233 16.54 -3.01 17.88
C PRO A 233 16.05 -4.46 17.97
N LYS A 234 14.73 -4.68 17.93
CA LYS A 234 14.11 -6.01 17.96
C LYS A 234 13.91 -6.57 16.56
N TRP A 235 13.34 -5.79 15.65
CA TRP A 235 13.03 -6.20 14.29
C TRP A 235 14.29 -6.44 13.47
N GLY A 236 15.33 -5.62 13.63
CA GLY A 236 16.43 -5.53 12.68
C GLY A 236 16.01 -4.76 11.42
N ASP A 237 16.70 -5.00 10.31
CA ASP A 237 16.30 -4.44 9.02
C ASP A 237 15.19 -5.30 8.41
N VAL A 238 13.99 -4.72 8.32
CA VAL A 238 12.79 -5.40 7.81
C VAL A 238 12.47 -4.91 6.41
N ASP A 239 12.43 -5.85 5.47
CA ASP A 239 11.90 -5.62 4.13
C ASP A 239 10.39 -5.85 4.09
N TYR A 240 9.67 -4.96 3.41
CA TYR A 240 8.23 -5.05 3.18
C TYR A 240 7.94 -5.41 1.72
N PRO A 241 7.77 -6.70 1.38
CA PRO A 241 7.57 -7.11 0.01
C PRO A 241 6.28 -6.53 -0.57
N PRO A 242 6.27 -6.13 -1.87
CA PRO A 242 5.04 -5.71 -2.52
C PRO A 242 4.06 -6.90 -2.64
N PRO A 243 2.75 -6.62 -2.82
CA PRO A 243 1.79 -7.67 -3.16
C PRO A 243 2.22 -8.45 -4.41
N PHE A 244 1.93 -9.74 -4.44
CA PHE A 244 2.21 -10.57 -5.61
C PHE A 244 1.59 -9.97 -6.89
N GLY A 245 2.35 -10.01 -7.99
CA GLY A 245 1.96 -9.39 -9.27
C GLY A 245 2.57 -8.01 -9.51
N ARG A 246 3.20 -7.41 -8.50
CA ARG A 246 3.97 -6.18 -8.64
C ARG A 246 5.45 -6.43 -8.40
N ASP A 247 6.27 -5.82 -9.25
CA ASP A 247 7.72 -5.82 -9.06
C ASP A 247 8.09 -4.78 -7.99
N ALA A 248 9.09 -5.09 -7.18
CA ALA A 248 9.71 -4.11 -6.31
C ALA A 248 10.66 -3.27 -7.16
N TYR A 249 10.49 -1.95 -7.17
CA TYR A 249 11.35 -1.05 -7.92
C TYR A 249 12.31 -0.31 -7.00
N PRO A 250 13.59 -0.13 -7.38
CA PRO A 250 14.55 0.63 -6.58
C PRO A 250 14.09 2.08 -6.36
N GLU A 251 13.33 2.65 -7.30
CA GLU A 251 12.75 3.99 -7.17
C GLU A 251 11.66 4.06 -6.07
N GLU A 252 10.88 3.01 -5.86
CA GLU A 252 9.92 2.95 -4.72
C GLU A 252 10.67 2.89 -3.38
N ALA A 253 11.76 2.10 -3.32
CA ALA A 253 12.61 2.00 -2.13
C ALA A 253 13.30 3.34 -1.81
N TYR A 254 13.80 4.05 -2.83
CA TYR A 254 14.40 5.37 -2.66
C TYR A 254 13.41 6.39 -2.09
N ILE A 255 12.17 6.44 -2.59
CA ILE A 255 11.14 7.32 -2.03
C ILE A 255 10.76 6.91 -0.61
N SER A 256 10.68 5.61 -0.31
CA SER A 256 10.43 5.12 1.05
C SER A 256 11.53 5.50 2.04
N ASP A 257 12.79 5.53 1.61
CA ASP A 257 13.92 5.99 2.42
C ASP A 257 13.86 7.51 2.66
N LEU A 258 13.51 8.29 1.63
CA LEU A 258 13.33 9.74 1.75
C LEU A 258 12.17 10.09 2.71
N ASP A 259 11.09 9.33 2.67
CA ASP A 259 9.94 9.42 3.58
C ASP A 259 10.32 9.11 5.04
N ALA A 260 11.07 8.03 5.27
CA ALA A 260 11.52 7.63 6.61
C ALA A 260 12.43 8.67 7.28
N LYS A 261 13.13 9.50 6.48
CA LYS A 261 14.03 10.57 6.94
C LYS A 261 13.36 11.94 7.05
N SER A 262 12.03 12.00 6.93
CA SER A 262 11.28 13.24 6.85
C SER A 262 10.09 13.28 7.80
N GLY A 263 9.74 14.47 8.30
CA GLY A 263 8.43 14.71 8.91
C GLY A 263 7.31 14.90 7.88
N ALA A 264 7.68 15.11 6.61
CA ALA A 264 6.76 15.14 5.48
C ALA A 264 6.46 13.71 4.99
N SER A 265 5.31 13.51 4.35
CA SER A 265 4.92 12.23 3.76
C SER A 265 5.28 12.22 2.28
N LEU A 266 5.97 11.18 1.83
CA LEU A 266 6.41 10.96 0.45
C LEU A 266 6.13 9.51 0.06
N LYS A 267 5.13 9.28 -0.80
CA LYS A 267 4.74 7.92 -1.21
C LYS A 267 4.83 7.78 -2.71
N LEU A 268 5.35 6.65 -3.17
CA LEU A 268 5.36 6.28 -4.57
C LEU A 268 5.04 4.79 -4.70
N THR A 269 4.23 4.47 -5.69
CA THR A 269 3.75 3.13 -5.99
C THR A 269 3.60 3.03 -7.50
N ILE A 270 4.42 2.18 -8.14
CA ILE A 270 4.41 2.00 -9.60
C ILE A 270 3.35 0.94 -9.94
N LEU A 271 2.36 1.33 -10.73
CA LEU A 271 1.23 0.50 -11.14
C LEU A 271 1.48 -0.11 -12.53
N ASN A 272 1.80 0.74 -13.50
CA ASN A 272 2.15 0.36 -14.87
C ASN A 272 3.36 1.19 -15.32
N ARG A 273 4.57 0.62 -15.29
CA ARG A 273 5.80 1.34 -15.69
C ARG A 273 5.72 1.90 -17.11
N ASN A 274 4.93 1.30 -18.00
CA ASN A 274 4.78 1.71 -19.39
C ASN A 274 3.57 2.62 -19.63
N GLY A 275 2.77 2.89 -18.60
CA GLY A 275 1.61 3.77 -18.69
C GLY A 275 2.02 5.20 -19.07
N ARG A 276 1.16 5.87 -19.84
CA ARG A 276 1.41 7.25 -20.29
C ARG A 276 0.99 8.33 -19.28
N ILE A 277 0.14 8.01 -18.30
CA ILE A 277 -0.41 8.98 -17.35
C ILE A 277 0.36 8.91 -16.04
N TRP A 278 1.15 9.94 -15.77
CA TRP A 278 1.94 10.08 -14.55
C TRP A 278 1.34 11.14 -13.64
N THR A 279 1.40 10.91 -12.34
CA THR A 279 0.85 11.81 -11.32
C THR A 279 1.92 12.23 -10.32
N MET A 280 1.92 13.51 -9.97
CA MET A 280 2.73 14.10 -8.91
C MET A 280 1.82 14.99 -8.08
N VAL A 281 0.97 14.36 -7.28
CA VAL A 281 -0.15 15.03 -6.58
C VAL A 281 0.20 15.30 -5.13
N ALA A 282 -0.17 16.48 -4.66
CA ALA A 282 0.15 16.91 -3.31
C ALA A 282 -1.04 16.74 -2.34
N GLY A 283 -0.85 15.86 -1.35
CA GLY A 283 -1.86 15.48 -0.35
C GLY A 283 -2.48 14.11 -0.60
N GLY A 284 -2.44 13.22 0.40
CA GLY A 284 -2.98 11.85 0.29
C GLY A 284 -4.47 11.76 -0.06
N GLY A 285 -5.32 12.65 0.45
CA GLY A 285 -6.73 12.67 0.02
C GLY A 285 -6.91 13.13 -1.44
N ALA A 286 -6.08 14.08 -1.87
CA ALA A 286 -6.11 14.56 -3.24
C ALA A 286 -5.60 13.51 -4.22
N SER A 287 -4.49 12.82 -3.94
CA SER A 287 -3.94 11.80 -4.84
C SER A 287 -4.93 10.68 -5.14
N VAL A 288 -5.74 10.26 -4.15
CA VAL A 288 -6.85 9.32 -4.36
C VAL A 288 -7.89 9.90 -5.32
N ILE A 289 -8.39 11.11 -5.06
CA ILE A 289 -9.43 11.74 -5.90
C ILE A 289 -8.94 11.96 -7.36
N TYR A 290 -7.67 12.32 -7.55
CA TYR A 290 -7.07 12.41 -8.89
C TYR A 290 -7.00 11.06 -9.58
N SER A 291 -6.62 10.00 -8.86
CA SER A 291 -6.57 8.63 -9.38
C SER A 291 -7.95 8.13 -9.76
N ASP A 292 -8.96 8.34 -8.90
CA ASP A 292 -10.36 8.01 -9.17
C ASP A 292 -10.86 8.71 -10.43
N THR A 293 -10.57 10.01 -10.57
CA THR A 293 -10.98 10.77 -11.76
C THR A 293 -10.30 10.23 -13.02
N ILE A 294 -9.00 9.87 -12.96
CA ILE A 294 -8.30 9.30 -14.12
C ILE A 294 -8.92 7.96 -14.51
N CYS A 295 -9.23 7.10 -13.52
CA CYS A 295 -9.87 5.82 -13.74
C CYS A 295 -11.28 5.96 -14.34
N ASP A 296 -12.10 6.85 -13.78
CA ASP A 296 -13.47 7.14 -14.25
C ASP A 296 -13.50 7.67 -15.70
N LEU A 297 -12.49 8.45 -16.08
CA LEU A 297 -12.30 8.93 -17.46
C LEU A 297 -11.70 7.88 -18.42
N GLY A 298 -11.56 6.62 -17.98
CA GLY A 298 -11.07 5.50 -18.78
C GLY A 298 -9.54 5.37 -18.83
N GLY A 299 -8.81 6.08 -17.98
CA GLY A 299 -7.34 6.10 -17.94
C GLY A 299 -6.70 5.01 -17.07
N ALA A 300 -7.48 4.07 -16.51
CA ALA A 300 -7.01 3.11 -15.51
C ALA A 300 -5.83 2.24 -16.00
N SER A 301 -5.88 1.75 -17.24
CA SER A 301 -4.81 0.92 -17.83
C SER A 301 -3.53 1.71 -18.12
N GLU A 302 -3.66 3.03 -18.28
CA GLU A 302 -2.56 3.95 -18.62
C GLU A 302 -2.00 4.71 -17.40
N LEU A 303 -2.60 4.53 -16.22
CA LEU A 303 -2.14 5.14 -14.98
C LEU A 303 -0.84 4.46 -14.53
N ALA A 304 0.26 5.21 -14.61
CA ALA A 304 1.59 4.66 -14.40
C ALA A 304 1.94 4.50 -12.93
N ASN A 305 1.53 5.45 -12.10
CA ASN A 305 1.86 5.49 -10.68
C ASN A 305 0.70 6.02 -9.82
N TYR A 306 0.68 5.56 -8.58
CA TYR A 306 0.00 6.20 -7.47
C TYR A 306 1.06 6.74 -6.51
N GLY A 307 0.85 7.94 -5.98
CA GLY A 307 1.79 8.54 -5.06
C GLY A 307 1.32 9.89 -4.57
N GLU A 308 1.96 10.38 -3.52
CA GLU A 308 1.70 11.71 -3.00
C GLU A 308 2.93 12.30 -2.32
N TYR A 309 2.93 13.62 -2.24
CA TYR A 309 3.78 14.36 -1.31
C TYR A 309 2.93 15.29 -0.43
N SER A 310 3.12 15.26 0.88
CA SER A 310 2.36 16.10 1.82
C SER A 310 3.12 16.32 3.13
N GLY A 311 2.54 17.05 4.09
CA GLY A 311 3.24 17.36 5.33
C GLY A 311 4.34 18.43 5.18
N ALA A 312 4.21 19.30 4.18
CA ALA A 312 5.16 20.39 3.88
C ALA A 312 6.61 19.94 3.66
N PRO A 313 6.88 19.12 2.63
CA PRO A 313 8.25 18.75 2.27
C PRO A 313 9.07 19.98 1.87
N SER A 314 10.38 19.87 2.07
CA SER A 314 11.33 20.90 1.64
C SER A 314 11.45 20.98 0.12
N GLU A 315 12.10 22.04 -0.35
CA GLU A 315 12.45 22.20 -1.77
C GLU A 315 13.28 21.02 -2.28
N GLN A 316 14.31 20.60 -1.52
CA GLN A 316 15.16 19.46 -1.89
C GLN A 316 14.38 18.14 -1.92
N GLN A 317 13.53 17.88 -0.92
CA GLN A 317 12.71 16.67 -0.88
C GLN A 317 11.75 16.60 -2.07
N THR A 318 11.15 17.75 -2.42
CA THR A 318 10.26 17.82 -3.59
C THR A 318 11.04 17.63 -4.89
N TYR A 319 12.26 18.16 -4.98
CA TYR A 319 13.14 17.94 -6.12
C TYR A 319 13.50 16.46 -6.29
N GLU A 320 13.94 15.75 -5.24
CA GLU A 320 14.27 14.32 -5.34
C GLU A 320 13.05 13.46 -5.71
N TYR A 321 11.88 13.80 -5.14
CA TYR A 321 10.62 13.14 -5.49
C TYR A 321 10.25 13.36 -6.96
N ALA A 322 10.30 14.62 -7.44
CA ALA A 322 10.02 14.96 -8.82
C ALA A 322 11.01 14.29 -9.77
N LYS A 323 12.32 14.38 -9.49
CA LYS A 323 13.39 13.73 -10.25
C LYS A 323 13.14 12.22 -10.41
N THR A 324 12.68 11.56 -9.35
CA THR A 324 12.39 10.12 -9.38
C THR A 324 11.24 9.81 -10.35
N ILE A 325 10.14 10.57 -10.30
CA ILE A 325 9.03 10.44 -11.25
C ILE A 325 9.49 10.70 -12.68
N LEU A 326 10.25 11.78 -12.90
CA LEU A 326 10.76 12.15 -14.22
C LEU A 326 11.72 11.08 -14.78
N THR A 327 12.53 10.45 -13.93
CA THR A 327 13.38 9.31 -14.29
C THR A 327 12.55 8.11 -14.73
N LEU A 328 11.50 7.76 -13.98
CA LEU A 328 10.63 6.64 -14.31
C LEU A 328 9.86 6.87 -15.62
N MET A 329 9.29 8.06 -15.82
CA MET A 329 8.51 8.36 -17.02
C MET A 329 9.38 8.49 -18.29
N THR A 330 10.68 8.80 -18.14
CA THR A 330 11.62 8.92 -19.27
C THR A 330 12.53 7.70 -19.45
N SER A 331 12.50 6.72 -18.54
CA SER A 331 13.18 5.43 -18.72
C SER A 331 12.28 4.35 -19.32
N SER A 332 10.97 4.52 -19.24
CA SER A 332 10.01 3.64 -19.93
C SER A 332 9.92 3.99 -21.42
N PRO A 333 9.60 3.01 -22.30
CA PRO A 333 9.50 3.24 -23.74
C PRO A 333 8.66 4.47 -24.11
N LYS A 334 8.96 5.07 -25.27
CA LYS A 334 8.14 6.16 -25.82
C LYS A 334 6.72 5.63 -26.06
N HIS A 335 5.74 6.46 -25.73
CA HIS A 335 4.34 6.14 -25.97
C HIS A 335 3.88 6.85 -27.27
N PRO A 336 3.15 6.18 -28.18
CA PRO A 336 2.72 6.78 -29.45
C PRO A 336 1.95 8.11 -29.29
N GLU A 337 1.13 8.20 -28.25
CA GLU A 337 0.33 9.40 -27.90
C GLU A 337 1.07 10.40 -26.99
N GLY A 338 2.40 10.26 -26.85
CA GLY A 338 3.16 10.97 -25.83
C GLY A 338 2.73 10.58 -24.40
N LYS A 339 3.28 11.27 -23.41
CA LYS A 339 2.98 11.05 -21.97
C LYS A 339 2.42 12.31 -21.34
N VAL A 340 1.72 12.17 -20.21
CA VAL A 340 1.17 13.30 -19.48
C VAL A 340 1.62 13.25 -18.03
N LEU A 341 2.06 14.39 -17.49
CA LEU A 341 2.33 14.58 -16.08
C LEU A 341 1.27 15.50 -15.45
N ILE A 342 0.50 14.96 -14.52
CA ILE A 342 -0.53 15.67 -13.77
C ILE A 342 0.05 16.06 -12.41
N THR A 343 0.41 17.33 -12.27
CA THR A 343 0.97 17.93 -11.04
C THR A 343 -0.12 18.70 -10.30
N GLY A 344 -0.89 17.96 -9.51
CA GLY A 344 -2.13 18.45 -8.91
C GLY A 344 -2.11 18.60 -7.39
N GLY A 345 -3.26 19.00 -6.86
CA GLY A 345 -3.60 18.79 -5.46
C GLY A 345 -4.74 19.68 -4.94
N GLY A 346 -5.13 19.44 -3.69
CA GLY A 346 -6.07 20.28 -2.96
C GLY A 346 -5.51 21.68 -2.65
N ILE A 347 -6.29 22.48 -1.91
CA ILE A 347 -5.79 23.74 -1.35
C ILE A 347 -4.97 23.38 -0.11
N ALA A 348 -3.66 23.65 -0.13
CA ALA A 348 -2.80 23.31 0.99
C ALA A 348 -3.07 24.23 2.18
N ASN A 349 -3.08 23.67 3.40
CA ASN A 349 -3.22 24.46 4.64
C ASN A 349 -1.91 25.14 5.04
N PHE A 350 -0.79 24.40 5.01
CA PHE A 350 0.50 24.88 5.54
C PHE A 350 1.70 24.61 4.63
N THR A 351 1.56 23.77 3.59
CA THR A 351 2.65 23.52 2.64
C THR A 351 2.95 24.78 1.81
N ASN A 352 4.21 25.21 1.81
CA ASN A 352 4.66 26.34 0.99
C ASN A 352 4.75 25.93 -0.49
N VAL A 353 3.78 26.39 -1.30
CA VAL A 353 3.68 26.04 -2.72
C VAL A 353 4.84 26.61 -3.51
N ALA A 354 5.34 27.80 -3.18
CA ALA A 354 6.50 28.38 -3.86
C ALA A 354 7.76 27.53 -3.68
N ALA A 355 8.04 27.06 -2.47
CA ALA A 355 9.22 26.23 -2.18
C ALA A 355 9.14 24.86 -2.87
N THR A 356 8.01 24.18 -2.77
CA THR A 356 7.81 22.88 -3.43
C THR A 356 7.87 23.01 -4.96
N PHE A 357 7.28 24.05 -5.54
CA PHE A 357 7.33 24.28 -6.99
C PHE A 357 8.73 24.65 -7.49
N ARG A 358 9.57 25.32 -6.69
CA ARG A 358 10.98 25.50 -7.06
C ARG A 358 11.70 24.16 -7.22
N GLY A 359 11.50 23.22 -6.30
CA GLY A 359 12.06 21.87 -6.41
C GLY A 359 11.60 21.15 -7.68
N ILE A 360 10.30 21.24 -8.01
CA ILE A 360 9.75 20.67 -9.24
C ILE A 360 10.36 21.31 -10.48
N ILE A 361 10.44 22.65 -10.52
CA ILE A 361 11.01 23.40 -11.65
C ILE A 361 12.48 23.01 -11.88
N THR A 362 13.27 22.85 -10.81
CA THR A 362 14.66 22.40 -10.89
C THR A 362 14.74 21.03 -11.56
N ALA A 363 13.90 20.07 -11.15
CA ALA A 363 13.87 18.74 -11.76
C ALA A 363 13.42 18.77 -13.23
N LEU A 364 12.38 19.56 -13.55
CA LEU A 364 11.91 19.71 -14.93
C LEU A 364 12.98 20.30 -15.86
N ARG A 365 13.79 21.24 -15.36
CA ARG A 365 14.91 21.83 -16.09
C ARG A 365 15.98 20.80 -16.43
N GLU A 366 16.36 19.96 -15.47
CA GLU A 366 17.34 18.89 -15.69
C GLU A 366 16.85 17.86 -16.73
N PHE A 367 15.56 17.54 -16.70
CA PHE A 367 14.97 16.51 -17.57
C PHE A 367 14.43 17.04 -18.90
N GLN A 368 14.54 18.35 -19.17
CA GLN A 368 13.96 18.99 -20.36
C GLN A 368 14.23 18.22 -21.67
N PRO A 369 15.47 17.82 -22.03
CA PRO A 369 15.72 17.13 -23.29
C PRO A 369 14.94 15.82 -23.41
N LYS A 370 14.86 15.06 -22.31
CA LYS A 370 14.13 13.79 -22.25
C LYS A 370 12.62 14.00 -22.30
N LEU A 371 12.11 15.07 -21.68
CA LEU A 371 10.69 15.38 -21.73
C LEU A 371 10.22 15.76 -23.14
N VAL A 372 11.03 16.51 -23.87
CA VAL A 372 10.81 16.80 -25.31
C VAL A 372 10.85 15.50 -26.10
N GLU A 373 11.87 14.66 -25.89
CA GLU A 373 12.05 13.39 -26.59
C GLU A 373 10.86 12.42 -26.40
N HIS A 374 10.26 12.42 -25.21
CA HIS A 374 9.11 11.57 -24.87
C HIS A 374 7.75 12.21 -25.16
N ASN A 375 7.72 13.40 -25.78
CA ASN A 375 6.51 14.16 -26.08
C ASN A 375 5.60 14.31 -24.84
N VAL A 376 6.17 14.80 -23.74
CA VAL A 376 5.45 14.96 -22.48
C VAL A 376 4.61 16.23 -22.49
N SER A 377 3.39 16.19 -21.99
CA SER A 377 2.60 17.38 -21.64
C SER A 377 2.38 17.46 -20.13
N ILE A 378 2.34 18.67 -19.57
CA ILE A 378 2.26 18.90 -18.13
C ILE A 378 1.03 19.72 -17.78
N PHE A 379 0.25 19.25 -16.82
CA PHE A 379 -0.93 19.93 -16.31
C PHE A 379 -0.76 20.20 -14.82
N VAL A 380 -0.84 21.48 -14.45
CA VAL A 380 -0.58 21.94 -13.08
C VAL A 380 -1.83 22.58 -12.51
N ARG A 381 -2.28 22.11 -11.34
CA ARG A 381 -3.33 22.79 -10.57
C ARG A 381 -2.99 22.77 -9.10
N ARG A 382 -2.76 23.96 -8.51
CA ARG A 382 -2.41 24.04 -7.08
C ARG A 382 -2.86 25.35 -6.43
N ALA A 383 -3.11 25.28 -5.12
CA ALA A 383 -3.39 26.41 -4.25
C ALA A 383 -2.85 26.14 -2.83
N GLY A 384 -2.74 27.20 -2.02
CA GLY A 384 -2.18 27.15 -0.65
C GLY A 384 -1.19 28.29 -0.39
N PRO A 385 -0.45 28.27 0.73
CA PRO A 385 0.54 29.30 1.05
C PRO A 385 1.51 29.57 -0.10
N ASN A 386 1.63 30.84 -0.51
CA ASN A 386 2.50 31.33 -1.59
C ASN A 386 2.24 30.70 -2.97
N TYR A 387 1.02 30.22 -3.24
CA TYR A 387 0.72 29.58 -4.53
C TYR A 387 0.84 30.51 -5.72
N GLN A 388 0.53 31.80 -5.58
CA GLN A 388 0.63 32.76 -6.68
C GLN A 388 2.06 32.84 -7.21
N GLU A 389 3.05 32.90 -6.31
CA GLU A 389 4.46 32.90 -6.68
C GLU A 389 4.87 31.56 -7.32
N GLY A 390 4.44 30.43 -6.76
CA GLY A 390 4.70 29.10 -7.31
C GLY A 390 4.15 28.94 -8.74
N LEU A 391 2.88 29.30 -8.95
CA LEU A 391 2.24 29.23 -10.28
C LEU A 391 2.87 30.21 -11.27
N ARG A 392 3.20 31.44 -10.86
CA ARG A 392 3.91 32.42 -11.71
C ARG A 392 5.24 31.85 -12.20
N LYS A 393 6.07 31.34 -11.28
CA LYS A 393 7.37 30.72 -11.62
C LYS A 393 7.22 29.53 -12.56
N MET A 394 6.19 28.70 -12.35
CA MET A 394 5.90 27.56 -13.22
C MET A 394 5.49 27.99 -14.64
N ARG A 395 4.68 29.04 -14.78
CA ARG A 395 4.30 29.61 -16.09
C ARG A 395 5.49 30.20 -16.83
N GLU A 396 6.29 31.01 -16.14
CA GLU A 396 7.49 31.63 -16.71
C GLU A 396 8.44 30.55 -17.24
N PHE A 397 8.71 29.53 -16.43
CA PHE A 397 9.55 28.42 -16.82
C PHE A 397 8.94 27.58 -17.96
N GLY A 398 7.62 27.37 -17.96
CA GLY A 398 6.92 26.61 -19.00
C GLY A 398 7.19 27.12 -20.42
N SER A 399 7.30 28.45 -20.59
CA SER A 399 7.65 29.06 -21.89
C SER A 399 9.02 28.63 -22.43
N THR A 400 9.94 28.21 -21.55
CA THR A 400 11.29 27.77 -21.91
C THR A 400 11.43 26.26 -22.09
N LEU A 401 10.39 25.49 -21.71
CA LEU A 401 10.50 24.03 -21.58
C LEU A 401 10.44 23.29 -22.93
N GLY A 402 9.88 23.92 -23.96
CA GLY A 402 9.74 23.32 -25.29
C GLY A 402 8.69 22.22 -25.39
N ILE A 403 7.86 22.06 -24.35
CA ILE A 403 6.72 21.13 -24.30
C ILE A 403 5.48 21.84 -23.74
N PRO A 404 4.25 21.33 -24.01
CA PRO A 404 3.04 21.93 -23.47
C PRO A 404 2.99 21.88 -21.93
N LEU A 405 2.83 23.04 -21.30
CA LEU A 405 2.65 23.18 -19.85
C LEU A 405 1.48 24.12 -19.57
N HIS A 406 0.45 23.61 -18.90
CA HIS A 406 -0.78 24.34 -18.57
C HIS A 406 -0.91 24.55 -17.06
N VAL A 407 -1.08 25.80 -16.61
CA VAL A 407 -1.06 26.16 -15.17
C VAL A 407 -2.34 26.82 -14.70
N PHE A 408 -3.00 26.18 -13.75
CA PHE A 408 -4.28 26.57 -13.16
C PHE A 408 -4.17 26.80 -11.65
N GLY A 409 -4.97 27.73 -11.14
CA GLY A 409 -5.06 28.08 -9.73
C GLY A 409 -6.34 27.57 -9.05
N PRO A 410 -6.73 28.17 -7.91
CA PRO A 410 -7.92 27.77 -7.15
C PRO A 410 -9.24 28.01 -7.89
N GLU A 411 -9.27 28.91 -8.88
CA GLU A 411 -10.44 29.18 -9.72
C GLU A 411 -10.84 27.96 -10.57
N THR A 412 -9.90 27.07 -10.85
CA THR A 412 -10.15 25.83 -11.59
C THR A 412 -10.49 24.71 -10.62
N HIS A 413 -11.58 23.96 -10.89
CA HIS A 413 -11.96 22.79 -10.10
C HIS A 413 -10.81 21.78 -10.01
N MET A 414 -10.60 21.20 -8.82
CA MET A 414 -9.39 20.44 -8.49
C MET A 414 -9.02 19.40 -9.54
N THR A 415 -9.98 18.58 -9.98
CA THR A 415 -9.75 17.47 -10.91
C THR A 415 -10.00 17.81 -12.38
N ALA A 416 -10.35 19.07 -12.70
CA ALA A 416 -10.65 19.44 -14.09
C ALA A 416 -9.46 19.23 -15.03
N ILE A 417 -8.24 19.35 -14.51
CA ILE A 417 -7.02 19.11 -15.28
C ILE A 417 -6.83 17.64 -15.71
N CYS A 418 -7.48 16.67 -15.05
CA CYS A 418 -7.53 15.29 -15.53
C CYS A 418 -8.31 15.20 -16.85
N GLY A 419 -9.49 15.81 -16.91
CA GLY A 419 -10.30 15.87 -18.13
C GLY A 419 -9.58 16.57 -19.28
N MET A 420 -8.84 17.64 -18.98
CA MET A 420 -8.02 18.36 -19.95
C MET A 420 -6.85 17.50 -20.45
N ALA A 421 -6.11 16.87 -19.53
CA ALA A 421 -4.99 15.99 -19.81
C ALA A 421 -5.36 14.76 -20.67
N LEU A 422 -6.57 14.23 -20.48
CA LEU A 422 -7.08 13.06 -21.20
C LEU A 422 -7.91 13.44 -22.44
N GLY A 423 -7.96 14.72 -22.83
CA GLY A 423 -8.71 15.19 -24.01
C GLY A 423 -10.23 15.05 -23.88
N LYS A 424 -10.76 14.88 -22.66
CA LYS A 424 -12.20 14.76 -22.36
C LYS A 424 -12.87 16.13 -22.15
N ARG A 425 -12.07 17.18 -21.97
CA ARG A 425 -12.53 18.56 -21.79
C ARG A 425 -11.58 19.52 -22.51
N PRO A 426 -12.07 20.60 -23.14
CA PRO A 426 -11.20 21.62 -23.72
C PRO A 426 -10.35 22.30 -22.65
N ILE A 427 -9.13 22.68 -23.05
CA ILE A 427 -8.26 23.52 -22.23
C ILE A 427 -8.77 24.95 -22.34
N PRO A 428 -9.15 25.61 -21.22
CA PRO A 428 -9.56 27.01 -21.27
C PRO A 428 -8.45 27.87 -21.89
N GLN A 429 -8.81 28.70 -22.87
CA GLN A 429 -7.90 29.77 -23.31
C GLN A 429 -7.82 30.77 -22.16
N THR A 430 -6.63 30.96 -21.61
CA THR A 430 -6.40 31.88 -20.48
C THR A 430 -6.96 33.27 -20.80
N THR A 431 -8.02 33.69 -20.10
CA THR A 431 -8.22 35.11 -19.80
C THR A 431 -7.12 35.47 -18.80
N ALA A 432 -6.21 36.35 -19.20
CA ALA A 432 -5.16 36.89 -18.37
C ALA A 432 -5.75 37.80 -17.27
N ALA A 433 -6.50 37.23 -16.32
CA ALA A 433 -6.89 37.94 -15.11
C ALA A 433 -5.83 37.65 -14.04
N GLU A 434 -4.72 38.39 -14.11
CA GLU A 434 -3.78 38.49 -13.02
C GLU A 434 -4.46 39.14 -11.82
N PHE A 435 -4.93 38.34 -10.86
CA PHE A 435 -5.19 38.86 -9.53
C PHE A 435 -3.85 39.05 -8.81
N SER A 436 -3.15 40.15 -9.13
CA SER A 436 -2.15 40.67 -8.21
C SER A 436 -2.86 41.12 -6.94
N THR A 437 -2.34 40.73 -5.78
CA THR A 437 -2.90 41.09 -4.47
C THR A 437 -2.94 42.60 -4.21
N ALA A 438 -2.30 43.41 -5.08
CA ALA A 438 -2.41 44.87 -5.08
C ALA A 438 -3.81 45.36 -5.45
N ASN A 439 -4.56 44.64 -6.30
CA ASN A 439 -5.88 45.08 -6.76
C ASN A 439 -7.02 44.76 -5.78
N PHE A 440 -6.81 43.88 -4.80
CA PHE A 440 -7.82 43.61 -3.76
C PHE A 440 -7.93 44.75 -2.73
N LEU A 441 -6.85 45.50 -2.52
CA LEU A 441 -6.80 46.60 -1.56
C LEU A 441 -7.17 47.97 -2.17
N LEU A 442 -7.39 48.02 -3.48
CA LEU A 442 -7.78 49.25 -4.18
C LEU A 442 -9.30 49.29 -4.39
N PRO A 443 -9.96 50.44 -4.20
CA PRO A 443 -11.42 50.59 -4.31
C PRO A 443 -12.02 50.11 -5.65
N GLY A 444 -11.23 50.06 -6.74
CA GLY A 444 -11.67 49.60 -8.06
C GLY A 444 -11.81 48.08 -8.22
N GLY A 445 -11.19 47.28 -7.36
CA GLY A 445 -11.23 45.80 -7.46
C GLY A 445 -12.61 45.19 -7.14
N GLN A 446 -13.44 45.89 -6.37
CA GLN A 446 -14.79 45.45 -6.02
C GLN A 446 -15.81 45.73 -7.15
N GLN A 447 -15.59 46.74 -7.99
CA GLN A 447 -16.48 47.10 -9.09
C GLN A 447 -16.39 46.12 -10.27
N ALA A 448 -15.20 45.60 -10.57
CA ALA A 448 -15.00 44.59 -11.61
C ALA A 448 -15.77 43.29 -11.31
N GLN A 449 -15.98 42.96 -10.03
CA GLN A 449 -16.72 41.76 -9.64
C GLN A 449 -18.25 41.91 -9.78
N SER A 450 -18.78 43.13 -9.61
CA SER A 450 -20.18 43.43 -9.87
C SER A 450 -20.51 43.43 -11.37
N GLU A 451 -19.58 43.87 -12.22
CA GLU A 451 -19.73 43.89 -13.68
C GLU A 451 -19.66 42.47 -14.30
N LEU A 452 -18.84 41.58 -13.74
CA LEU A 452 -18.83 40.16 -14.13
C LEU A 452 -20.10 39.42 -13.67
N LYS A 453 -20.62 39.72 -12.47
CA LYS A 453 -21.90 39.14 -12.01
C LYS A 453 -23.11 39.60 -12.81
N THR A 454 -23.07 40.81 -13.38
CA THR A 454 -24.16 41.33 -14.24
C THR A 454 -24.05 40.82 -15.68
N SER A 455 -22.86 40.46 -16.16
CA SER A 455 -22.71 39.85 -17.48
C SER A 455 -23.08 38.38 -17.51
N GLU A 456 -22.93 37.63 -16.40
CA GLU A 456 -23.42 36.24 -16.30
C GLU A 456 -24.95 36.12 -16.26
N THR A 457 -25.67 37.11 -15.70
CA THR A 457 -27.15 37.11 -15.64
C THR A 457 -27.85 37.52 -16.93
N VAL A 458 -27.17 38.20 -17.86
CA VAL A 458 -27.77 38.61 -19.14
C VAL A 458 -27.80 37.46 -20.15
N VAL A 459 -26.94 36.44 -19.99
CA VAL A 459 -26.87 35.30 -20.92
C VAL A 459 -27.90 34.21 -20.60
N SER A 460 -28.50 34.20 -19.40
CA SER A 460 -29.44 33.15 -18.96
C SER A 460 -30.93 33.45 -19.16
N ASN A 461 -31.31 34.63 -19.69
CA ASN A 461 -32.72 35.05 -19.81
C ASN A 461 -33.22 35.05 -21.27
N ASN A 462 -33.16 33.92 -21.95
CA ASN A 462 -33.99 33.65 -23.14
C ASN A 462 -34.50 32.21 -23.10
N GLY A 463 -35.69 32.02 -22.53
CA GLY A 463 -36.43 30.76 -22.51
C GLY A 463 -37.75 30.93 -21.76
N ASP A 464 -38.85 30.94 -22.51
CA ASP A 464 -40.21 31.30 -22.14
C ASP A 464 -40.83 30.56 -20.93
N ASP A 465 -41.70 31.33 -20.27
CA ASP A 465 -42.74 31.04 -19.28
C ASP A 465 -43.51 29.70 -19.44
N SER A 466 -43.84 29.05 -18.32
CA SER A 466 -45.19 29.19 -17.70
C SER A 466 -45.60 28.05 -16.74
N PHE A 467 -46.36 28.47 -15.72
CA PHE A 467 -47.29 27.73 -14.84
C PHE A 467 -46.87 27.28 -13.42
N ALA A 468 -47.24 28.17 -12.50
CA ALA A 468 -48.16 27.95 -11.36
C ALA A 468 -47.65 27.25 -10.08
N ASN A 469 -47.51 28.10 -9.05
CA ASN A 469 -47.59 27.76 -7.63
C ASN A 469 -48.90 27.04 -7.31
N ASP A 470 -48.82 25.98 -6.51
CA ASP A 470 -49.82 25.75 -5.46
C ASP A 470 -49.25 24.98 -4.26
N SER A 471 -49.80 25.36 -3.10
CA SER A 471 -49.41 25.09 -1.72
C SER A 471 -49.49 23.64 -1.22
N VAL A 472 -48.65 23.34 -0.22
CA VAL A 472 -48.56 22.10 0.60
C VAL A 472 -49.86 21.84 1.41
N PRO A 473 -50.20 20.60 1.86
CA PRO A 473 -49.68 20.13 3.17
C PRO A 473 -49.47 18.60 3.36
N ASN A 474 -48.41 18.28 4.14
CA ASN A 474 -48.25 17.23 5.16
C ASN A 474 -48.36 15.71 4.90
N ASN A 475 -47.41 15.03 5.60
CA ASN A 475 -47.37 13.66 6.09
C ASN A 475 -47.21 12.53 5.08
N VAL A 476 -46.03 11.87 5.09
CA VAL A 476 -45.90 10.41 5.35
C VAL A 476 -44.47 10.13 5.85
N VAL A 477 -44.39 9.51 7.03
CA VAL A 477 -43.20 8.83 7.57
C VAL A 477 -42.95 7.59 6.72
N ASN A 478 -41.74 7.40 6.18
CA ASN A 478 -41.34 6.11 5.64
C ASN A 478 -39.90 5.73 6.02
N VAL A 479 -39.83 4.68 6.83
CA VAL A 479 -38.65 3.93 7.24
C VAL A 479 -38.20 3.09 6.06
N HIS A 480 -36.97 3.26 5.56
CA HIS A 480 -36.33 2.26 4.69
C HIS A 480 -34.88 1.98 5.10
N THR A 481 -34.72 0.75 5.57
CA THR A 481 -33.50 0.00 5.86
C THR A 481 -32.65 -0.19 4.61
N ARG A 482 -31.36 0.17 4.67
CA ARG A 482 -30.37 -0.17 3.64
C ARG A 482 -29.84 -1.59 3.88
N ARG A 483 -30.14 -2.51 2.96
CA ARG A 483 -29.40 -3.76 2.77
C ARG A 483 -28.16 -3.48 1.91
N PHE A 484 -26.99 -3.84 2.42
CA PHE A 484 -25.75 -3.92 1.64
C PHE A 484 -25.73 -5.26 0.88
N PHE A 485 -25.45 -5.20 -0.42
CA PHE A 485 -25.13 -6.36 -1.24
C PHE A 485 -23.61 -6.53 -1.29
N SER A 486 -23.18 -7.75 -0.98
CA SER A 486 -21.88 -8.34 -1.29
C SER A 486 -22.04 -9.17 -2.56
N ASP A 487 -21.12 -9.00 -3.50
CA ASP A 487 -20.63 -10.05 -4.42
C ASP A 487 -19.13 -9.84 -4.63
#